data_AF-A0A2V6HKI1-F1
#
_entry.id   AF-A0A2V6HKI1-F1
#
_cell.length_a   1.000
_cell.length_b   1.000
_cell.length_c   1.000
_cell.angle_alpha   90.00
_cell.angle_beta   90.00
_cell.angle_gamma   90.00
#
_symmetry.space_group_name_H-M   'P 1'
#
loop_
_entity.id
_entity.type
_entity.pdbx_description
1 polymer ?
#
loop_
_entity_poly.entity_id
_entity_poly.type
_entity_poly.pdbx_seq_one_letter_code
_entity_poly.pdbx_strand_id
1 'polypeptide(L)'
;WMRIYYPQERWSQAYTANVSIGQGYDLCTPLQMAMAYSTVANRGISYYPRLVKKVLNQDGTPALDEDGKIAVPDQPKVHADFRTEVSPADMELERRGFWNVVNADGGTGGRARLSGVQVAGKTGTAQAKYKGREDTISWFICWAPFDNPKYTVAVMAQGGEHGGTVACPIAARIMERSLAMDEGKFDAQVAWLPPAHRANPFQMIKEVSFRDSGINEGSGDEENADTSQGADVQMAGAGGDPDVEPEADSRGKVARRAAVPAARAMPVAAPQPQRNFFQRLFGIKRPPAPPPPPPPSRKQRNTTR
;
A
#
# COMPACT_ATOMS: atom_id res chain seq x y z
N TRP A 1 3.52 -0.24 29.63
CA TRP A 1 4.70 -0.14 28.74
C TRP A 1 5.85 0.65 29.40
N MET A 2 5.70 1.96 29.66
CA MET A 2 6.79 2.80 30.22
C MET A 2 7.38 2.25 31.52
N ARG A 3 6.55 1.76 32.44
CA ARG A 3 7.01 1.10 33.68
C ARG A 3 7.96 -0.09 33.45
N ILE A 4 7.85 -0.77 32.30
CA ILE A 4 8.67 -1.95 31.95
C ILE A 4 9.99 -1.51 31.30
N TYR A 5 9.94 -0.57 30.34
CA TYR A 5 11.10 -0.18 29.53
C TYR A 5 11.90 1.01 30.09
N TYR A 6 11.24 1.89 30.85
CA TYR A 6 11.81 3.11 31.44
C TYR A 6 11.37 3.24 32.92
N PRO A 7 11.76 2.29 33.80
CA PRO A 7 11.24 2.21 35.17
C PRO A 7 11.60 3.42 36.05
N GLN A 8 12.63 4.17 35.69
CA GLN A 8 13.05 5.38 36.40
C GLN A 8 12.32 6.65 35.92
N GLU A 9 11.67 6.60 34.76
CA GLU A 9 10.90 7.73 34.24
C GLU A 9 9.53 7.82 34.91
N ARG A 10 8.97 9.02 34.90
CA ARG A 10 7.62 9.32 35.41
C ARG A 10 6.77 9.85 34.27
N TRP A 11 5.52 9.41 34.21
CA TRP A 11 4.57 9.94 33.25
C TRP A 11 4.31 11.42 33.55
N SER A 12 4.63 12.28 32.59
CA SER A 12 4.47 13.73 32.69
C SER A 12 3.32 14.19 31.82
N GLN A 13 2.83 15.42 32.05
CA GLN A 13 1.81 16.02 31.18
C GLN A 13 2.30 16.23 29.75
N ALA A 14 3.63 16.40 29.55
CA ALA A 14 4.22 16.47 28.23
C ALA A 14 4.09 15.13 27.47
N TYR A 15 4.19 14.00 28.17
CA TYR A 15 3.94 12.69 27.55
C TYR A 15 2.47 12.51 27.18
N THR A 16 1.54 12.95 28.04
CA THR A 16 0.10 12.97 27.68
C THR A 16 -0.15 13.79 26.43
N ALA A 17 0.44 14.99 26.33
CA ALA A 17 0.29 15.86 25.17
C ALA A 17 0.85 15.20 23.89
N ASN A 18 2.05 14.62 23.93
CA ASN A 18 2.64 13.93 22.78
C ASN A 18 1.78 12.75 22.31
N VAL A 19 1.36 11.88 23.23
CA VAL A 19 0.55 10.70 22.89
C VAL A 19 -0.82 11.08 22.35
N SER A 20 -1.41 12.20 22.82
CA SER A 20 -2.71 12.65 22.29
C SER A 20 -2.69 13.01 20.80
N ILE A 21 -1.52 13.28 20.23
CA ILE A 21 -1.32 13.57 18.80
C ILE A 21 -0.55 12.45 18.07
N GLY A 22 -0.37 11.28 18.70
CA GLY A 22 0.32 10.14 18.10
C GLY A 22 1.85 10.25 18.09
N GLN A 23 2.43 11.05 18.99
CA GLN A 23 3.88 11.27 19.12
C GLN A 23 4.43 10.65 20.42
N GLY A 24 5.75 10.49 20.47
CA GLY A 24 6.44 9.94 21.63
C GLY A 24 6.50 8.42 21.59
N TYR A 25 5.87 7.75 22.56
CA TYR A 25 5.96 6.29 22.71
C TYR A 25 4.86 5.51 21.98
N ASP A 26 4.06 6.19 21.16
CA ASP A 26 3.03 5.56 20.35
C ASP A 26 3.66 4.80 19.20
N LEU A 27 3.56 3.47 19.26
CA LEU A 27 4.02 2.57 18.23
C LEU A 27 2.88 1.61 17.89
N CYS A 28 2.35 1.74 16.67
CA CYS A 28 1.24 0.92 16.19
C CYS A 28 1.54 0.37 14.80
N THR A 29 1.14 -0.87 14.57
CA THR A 29 1.17 -1.47 13.24
C THR A 29 0.02 -0.95 12.38
N PRO A 30 0.15 -0.94 11.04
CA PRO A 30 -0.97 -0.60 10.16
C PRO A 30 -2.22 -1.43 10.40
N LEU A 31 -2.06 -2.71 10.78
CA LEU A 31 -3.19 -3.58 11.12
C LEU A 31 -3.93 -3.13 12.39
N GLN A 32 -3.20 -2.74 13.44
CA GLN A 32 -3.80 -2.19 14.67
C GLN A 32 -4.57 -0.89 14.38
N MET A 33 -4.00 -0.01 13.55
CA MET A 33 -4.68 1.22 13.14
C MET A 33 -5.94 0.93 12.31
N ALA A 34 -5.87 -0.01 11.36
CA ALA A 34 -7.04 -0.44 10.60
C ALA A 34 -8.14 -1.01 11.51
N MET A 35 -7.78 -1.78 12.54
CA MET A 35 -8.75 -2.28 13.53
C MET A 35 -9.40 -1.16 14.35
N ALA A 36 -8.61 -0.18 14.80
CA ALA A 36 -9.13 0.95 15.57
C ALA A 36 -10.18 1.74 14.75
N TYR A 37 -9.85 2.07 13.50
CA TYR A 37 -10.76 2.78 12.61
C TYR A 37 -11.96 1.93 12.21
N SER A 38 -11.77 0.62 12.00
CA SER A 38 -12.89 -0.31 11.76
C SER A 38 -13.84 -0.38 12.95
N THR A 39 -13.34 -0.20 14.17
CA THR A 39 -14.18 -0.20 15.39
C THR A 39 -15.10 1.02 15.40
N VAL A 40 -14.58 2.21 15.05
CA VAL A 40 -15.38 3.44 14.88
C VAL A 40 -16.36 3.30 13.70
N ALA A 41 -15.90 2.74 12.59
CA ALA A 41 -16.74 2.43 11.43
C ALA A 41 -17.90 1.47 11.81
N ASN A 42 -17.63 0.49 12.66
CA ASN A 42 -18.62 -0.48 13.16
C ASN A 42 -19.40 0.02 14.39
N ARG A 43 -19.36 1.32 14.70
CA ARG A 43 -20.10 1.94 15.81
C ARG A 43 -19.81 1.27 17.16
N GLY A 44 -18.54 0.95 17.41
CA GLY A 44 -18.03 0.49 18.70
C GLY A 44 -17.76 -1.01 18.81
N ILE A 45 -18.10 -1.85 17.83
CA ILE A 45 -17.73 -3.28 17.88
C ILE A 45 -16.38 -3.51 17.22
N SER A 46 -15.42 -3.99 18.00
CA SER A 46 -14.11 -4.41 17.52
C SER A 46 -14.09 -5.92 17.32
N TYR A 47 -13.58 -6.40 16.20
CA TYR A 47 -13.42 -7.82 15.89
C TYR A 47 -11.96 -8.21 15.83
N TYR A 48 -11.65 -9.47 16.15
CA TYR A 48 -10.32 -10.01 15.88
C TYR A 48 -10.10 -10.09 14.36
N PRO A 49 -8.97 -9.57 13.84
CA PRO A 49 -8.64 -9.69 12.43
C PRO A 49 -8.28 -11.15 12.13
N ARG A 50 -8.67 -11.62 10.95
CA ARG A 50 -8.30 -12.95 10.47
C ARG A 50 -7.97 -12.91 8.99
N LEU A 51 -6.92 -13.63 8.60
CA LEU A 51 -6.57 -13.84 7.20
C LEU A 51 -7.21 -15.12 6.66
N VAL A 52 -7.30 -16.16 7.49
CA VAL A 52 -7.87 -17.45 7.10
C VAL A 52 -9.39 -17.37 7.17
N LYS A 53 -10.05 -17.58 6.02
CA LYS A 53 -11.52 -17.63 5.93
C LYS A 53 -12.07 -19.00 6.33
N LYS A 54 -11.44 -20.08 5.86
CA LYS A 54 -11.88 -21.46 6.09
C LYS A 54 -10.71 -22.41 5.92
N VAL A 55 -10.70 -23.51 6.68
CA VAL A 55 -9.80 -24.65 6.48
C VAL A 55 -10.65 -25.83 6.06
N LEU A 56 -10.24 -26.50 4.98
CA LEU A 56 -10.97 -27.62 4.39
C LEU A 56 -10.12 -28.89 4.44
N ASN A 57 -10.78 -30.01 4.68
CA ASN A 57 -10.24 -31.34 4.45
C ASN A 57 -10.12 -31.62 2.95
N GLN A 58 -9.42 -32.69 2.57
CA GLN A 58 -9.25 -33.07 1.16
C GLN A 58 -10.58 -33.38 0.46
N ASP A 59 -11.59 -33.81 1.22
CA ASP A 59 -12.95 -34.07 0.74
C ASP A 59 -13.81 -32.80 0.62
N GLY A 60 -13.26 -31.62 0.94
CA GLY A 60 -13.95 -30.33 0.91
C GLY A 60 -14.80 -30.03 2.15
N THR A 61 -14.85 -30.91 3.14
CA THR A 61 -15.55 -30.65 4.41
C THR A 61 -14.76 -29.66 5.28
N PRO A 62 -15.41 -28.86 6.15
CA PRO A 62 -14.69 -28.01 7.10
C PRO A 62 -13.82 -28.84 8.04
N ALA A 63 -12.57 -28.40 8.24
CA ALA A 63 -11.71 -29.00 9.25
C ALA A 63 -12.27 -28.74 10.66
N LEU A 64 -12.12 -29.73 11.55
CA LEU A 64 -12.56 -29.65 12.94
C LEU A 64 -11.35 -29.47 13.87
N ASP A 65 -11.56 -28.78 15.01
CA ASP A 65 -10.60 -28.67 16.11
C ASP A 65 -10.63 -29.93 17.02
N GLU A 66 -9.82 -29.91 18.07
CA GLU A 66 -9.71 -31.02 19.04
C GLU A 66 -11.03 -31.32 19.78
N ASP A 67 -11.94 -30.34 19.85
CA ASP A 67 -13.26 -30.47 20.47
C ASP A 67 -14.35 -30.89 19.46
N GLY A 68 -13.98 -31.15 18.20
CA GLY A 68 -14.92 -31.49 17.13
C GLY A 68 -15.74 -30.31 16.58
N LYS A 69 -15.34 -29.06 16.85
CA LYS A 69 -15.97 -27.85 16.29
C LYS A 69 -15.26 -27.39 15.04
N ILE A 70 -15.91 -26.58 14.19
CA ILE A 70 -15.26 -26.02 12.99
C ILE A 70 -14.03 -25.20 13.40
N ALA A 71 -12.85 -25.60 12.91
CA ALA A 71 -11.58 -25.02 13.30
C ALA A 71 -11.48 -23.51 13.02
N VAL A 72 -12.13 -23.05 11.94
CA VAL A 72 -12.28 -21.62 11.62
C VAL A 72 -13.77 -21.31 11.40
N PRO A 73 -14.47 -20.81 12.43
CA PRO A 73 -15.89 -20.49 12.32
C PRO A 73 -16.17 -19.38 11.29
N ASP A 74 -17.31 -19.44 10.61
CA ASP A 74 -17.68 -18.40 9.63
C ASP A 74 -17.95 -17.03 10.30
N GLN A 75 -18.44 -17.02 11.53
CA GLN A 75 -18.73 -15.80 12.26
C GLN A 75 -17.45 -15.13 12.78
N PRO A 76 -17.30 -13.80 12.64
CA PRO A 76 -16.16 -13.08 13.21
C PRO A 76 -16.23 -13.10 14.74
N LYS A 77 -15.07 -13.23 15.38
CA LYS A 77 -14.97 -13.20 16.84
C LYS A 77 -14.90 -11.75 17.33
N VAL A 78 -15.82 -11.36 18.21
CA VAL A 78 -15.77 -10.06 18.89
C VAL A 78 -14.54 -10.00 19.80
N HIS A 79 -13.76 -8.92 19.67
CA HIS A 79 -12.60 -8.61 20.49
C HIS A 79 -12.98 -7.68 21.65
N ALA A 80 -13.76 -6.64 21.36
CA ALA A 80 -14.24 -5.67 22.34
C ALA A 80 -15.55 -5.03 21.87
N ASP A 81 -16.35 -4.53 22.81
CA ASP A 81 -17.61 -3.84 22.54
C ASP A 81 -17.69 -2.54 23.35
N PHE A 82 -17.43 -1.43 22.67
CA PHE A 82 -17.37 -0.09 23.26
C PHE A 82 -18.75 0.57 23.41
N ARG A 83 -19.84 -0.10 23.02
CA ARG A 83 -21.19 0.49 23.03
C ARG A 83 -21.74 0.77 24.43
N THR A 84 -21.14 0.19 25.47
CA THR A 84 -21.45 0.48 26.87
C THR A 84 -20.62 1.62 27.44
N GLU A 85 -19.56 2.02 26.76
CA GLU A 85 -18.56 2.98 27.23
C GLU A 85 -18.66 4.31 26.48
N VAL A 86 -19.11 4.26 25.22
CA VAL A 86 -19.31 5.43 24.35
C VAL A 86 -20.77 5.50 23.95
N SER A 87 -21.40 6.67 24.15
CA SER A 87 -22.80 6.84 23.76
C SER A 87 -22.96 6.78 22.24
N PRO A 88 -24.12 6.35 21.71
CA PRO A 88 -24.37 6.39 20.27
C PRO A 88 -24.22 7.80 19.67
N ALA A 89 -24.55 8.84 20.44
CA ALA A 89 -24.41 10.23 20.00
C ALA A 89 -22.94 10.65 19.87
N ASP A 90 -22.10 10.30 20.85
CA ASP A 90 -20.66 10.60 20.81
C ASP A 90 -19.94 9.82 19.70
N MET A 91 -20.31 8.55 19.52
CA MET A 91 -19.79 7.73 18.41
C MET A 91 -20.15 8.32 17.05
N GLU A 92 -21.37 8.83 16.87
CA GLU A 92 -21.77 9.47 15.62
C GLU A 92 -21.16 10.86 15.44
N LEU A 93 -20.88 11.57 16.53
CA LEU A 93 -20.12 12.83 16.48
C LEU A 93 -18.69 12.58 15.99
N GLU A 94 -18.01 11.57 16.55
CA GLU A 94 -16.66 11.18 16.14
C GLU A 94 -16.63 10.76 14.67
N ARG A 95 -17.57 9.90 14.24
CA ARG A 95 -17.72 9.49 12.83
C ARG A 95 -17.90 10.70 11.90
N ARG A 96 -18.73 11.68 12.27
CA ARG A 96 -18.87 12.93 11.50
C ARG A 96 -17.58 13.73 11.44
N GLY A 97 -16.76 13.73 12.51
CA GLY A 97 -15.42 14.31 12.49
C GLY A 97 -14.55 13.71 11.38
N PHE A 98 -14.50 12.38 11.29
CA PHE A 98 -13.79 11.68 10.21
C PHE A 98 -14.38 11.94 8.82
N TRP A 99 -15.71 12.11 8.72
CA TRP A 99 -16.35 12.51 7.47
C TRP A 99 -15.93 13.92 7.06
N ASN A 100 -15.88 14.87 8.00
CA ASN A 100 -15.49 16.26 7.72
C ASN A 100 -14.05 16.36 7.21
N VAL A 101 -13.12 15.54 7.72
CA VAL A 101 -11.73 15.51 7.23
C VAL A 101 -11.66 15.28 5.73
N VAL A 102 -12.56 14.45 5.19
CA VAL A 102 -12.57 14.13 3.76
C VAL A 102 -13.50 15.05 2.98
N ASN A 103 -14.67 15.39 3.51
CA ASN A 103 -15.77 15.96 2.72
C ASN A 103 -16.05 17.44 3.00
N ALA A 104 -15.67 17.98 4.16
CA ALA A 104 -15.87 19.40 4.45
C ALA A 104 -14.83 20.26 3.73
N ASP A 105 -15.18 21.52 3.47
CA ASP A 105 -14.22 22.52 2.98
C ASP A 105 -13.11 22.74 4.03
N GLY A 106 -11.86 22.79 3.58
CA GLY A 106 -10.69 22.86 4.46
C GLY A 106 -10.32 21.56 5.18
N GLY A 107 -10.99 20.44 4.88
CA GLY A 107 -10.61 19.13 5.39
C GLY A 107 -9.31 18.62 4.77
N THR A 108 -8.37 18.16 5.60
CA THR A 108 -7.01 17.73 5.18
C THR A 108 -6.98 16.46 4.31
N GLY A 109 -8.11 15.76 4.18
CA GLY A 109 -8.25 14.50 3.45
C GLY A 109 -9.02 14.64 2.13
N GLY A 110 -9.16 15.85 1.57
CA GLY A 110 -9.98 16.11 0.39
C GLY A 110 -9.66 15.21 -0.82
N ARG A 111 -8.40 14.83 -1.00
CA ARG A 111 -7.94 13.90 -2.06
C ARG A 111 -8.40 12.45 -1.89
N ALA A 112 -9.05 12.13 -0.78
CA ALA A 112 -9.67 10.83 -0.54
C ALA A 112 -11.13 10.73 -1.01
N ARG A 113 -11.73 11.84 -1.47
CA ARG A 113 -13.13 11.87 -1.94
C ARG A 113 -13.33 10.95 -3.14
N LEU A 114 -14.47 10.26 -3.15
CA LEU A 114 -14.91 9.41 -4.26
C LEU A 114 -16.24 9.90 -4.81
N SER A 115 -16.44 9.77 -6.12
CA SER A 115 -17.73 10.08 -6.75
C SER A 115 -18.77 9.04 -6.34
N GLY A 116 -19.93 9.50 -5.88
CA GLY A 116 -21.06 8.64 -5.51
C GLY A 116 -20.91 7.84 -4.21
N VAL A 117 -19.77 7.92 -3.52
CA VAL A 117 -19.52 7.22 -2.26
C VAL A 117 -18.91 8.17 -1.24
N GLN A 118 -19.56 8.30 -0.09
CA GLN A 118 -19.02 9.08 1.02
C GLN A 118 -17.93 8.29 1.74
N VAL A 119 -16.75 8.90 1.86
CA VAL A 119 -15.58 8.35 2.56
C VAL A 119 -15.40 9.10 3.86
N ALA A 120 -15.01 8.42 4.93
CA ALA A 120 -14.57 9.05 6.18
C ALA A 120 -13.21 8.50 6.57
N GLY A 121 -12.35 9.35 7.12
CA GLY A 121 -10.99 8.95 7.45
C GLY A 121 -10.17 10.07 8.08
N LYS A 122 -8.89 9.80 8.30
CA LYS A 122 -7.97 10.78 8.90
C LYS A 122 -6.57 10.67 8.33
N THR A 123 -5.98 11.83 8.05
CA THR A 123 -4.57 11.98 7.69
C THR A 123 -3.69 11.93 8.94
N GLY A 124 -2.50 11.39 8.79
CA GLY A 124 -1.43 11.49 9.77
C GLY A 124 -0.09 11.71 9.08
N THR A 125 0.79 12.42 9.78
CA THR A 125 2.18 12.64 9.36
C THR A 125 3.05 12.37 10.57
N ALA A 126 3.81 11.28 10.54
CA ALA A 126 4.67 10.88 11.65
C ALA A 126 6.12 11.19 11.32
N GLN A 127 6.76 11.96 12.19
CA GLN A 127 8.18 12.23 12.12
C GLN A 127 8.97 10.94 12.38
N ALA A 128 9.97 10.66 11.55
CA ALA A 128 10.77 9.45 11.63
C ALA A 128 12.25 9.75 11.41
N LYS A 129 13.09 8.74 11.67
CA LYS A 129 14.50 8.76 11.28
C LYS A 129 14.88 7.45 10.61
N TYR A 130 15.48 7.54 9.43
CA TYR A 130 15.97 6.38 8.70
C TYR A 130 17.48 6.50 8.45
N LYS A 131 18.26 5.55 8.97
CA LYS A 131 19.73 5.55 8.88
C LYS A 131 20.38 6.89 9.30
N GLY A 132 19.83 7.51 10.34
CA GLY A 132 20.34 8.78 10.89
C GLY A 132 19.90 10.04 10.13
N ARG A 133 19.10 9.91 9.06
CA ARG A 133 18.49 11.05 8.35
C ARG A 133 17.05 11.25 8.82
N GLU A 134 16.59 12.50 8.80
CA GLU A 134 15.18 12.82 8.98
C GLU A 134 14.36 12.18 7.87
N ASP A 135 13.19 11.67 8.25
CA ASP A 135 12.27 10.96 7.39
C ASP A 135 10.84 11.27 7.86
N THR A 136 9.85 10.98 7.05
CA THR A 136 8.44 11.15 7.41
C THR A 136 7.64 9.97 6.91
N ILE A 137 6.68 9.53 7.72
CA ILE A 137 5.75 8.48 7.36
C ILE A 137 4.38 9.12 7.19
N SER A 138 3.91 9.13 5.95
CA SER A 138 2.56 9.58 5.60
C SER A 138 1.55 8.48 5.88
N TRP A 139 0.51 8.83 6.61
CA TRP A 139 -0.59 7.94 6.99
C TRP A 139 -1.91 8.47 6.46
N PHE A 140 -2.76 7.56 6.02
CA PHE A 140 -4.17 7.81 5.89
C PHE A 140 -4.93 6.52 6.16
N ILE A 141 -5.92 6.60 7.04
CA ILE A 141 -6.82 5.49 7.32
C ILE A 141 -8.25 5.97 7.07
N CYS A 142 -9.01 5.21 6.29
CA CYS A 142 -10.38 5.55 5.94
C CYS A 142 -11.28 4.32 5.90
N TRP A 143 -12.59 4.56 5.93
CA TRP A 143 -13.60 3.59 5.57
C TRP A 143 -14.61 4.18 4.60
N ALA A 144 -15.26 3.29 3.86
CA ALA A 144 -16.38 3.65 2.99
C ALA A 144 -17.30 2.44 2.75
N PRO A 145 -18.57 2.68 2.39
CA PRO A 145 -19.30 3.96 2.50
C PRO A 145 -19.40 4.47 3.94
N PHE A 146 -19.63 5.77 4.13
CA PHE A 146 -19.74 6.37 5.47
C PHE A 146 -20.85 5.73 6.30
N ASP A 147 -22.09 5.72 5.79
CA ASP A 147 -23.27 5.28 6.55
C ASP A 147 -23.31 3.77 6.80
N ASN A 148 -22.94 3.00 5.77
CA ASN A 148 -22.88 1.54 5.78
C ASN A 148 -21.47 1.05 5.41
N PRO A 149 -20.51 1.10 6.35
CA PRO A 149 -19.12 0.77 6.08
C PRO A 149 -18.93 -0.65 5.61
N LYS A 150 -18.17 -0.80 4.53
CA LYS A 150 -17.85 -2.11 3.93
C LYS A 150 -16.37 -2.43 4.00
N TYR A 151 -15.53 -1.43 3.73
CA TYR A 151 -14.08 -1.56 3.76
C TYR A 151 -13.44 -0.52 4.65
N THR A 152 -12.36 -0.91 5.31
CA THR A 152 -11.40 -0.02 5.96
C THR A 152 -10.05 -0.20 5.26
N VAL A 153 -9.41 0.90 4.88
CA VAL A 153 -8.11 0.92 4.22
C VAL A 153 -7.15 1.73 5.09
N ALA A 154 -5.98 1.15 5.40
CA ALA A 154 -4.88 1.85 6.05
C ALA A 154 -3.68 1.90 5.09
N VAL A 155 -3.26 3.11 4.76
CA VAL A 155 -2.06 3.38 3.96
C VAL A 155 -1.00 3.99 4.86
N MET A 156 0.20 3.41 4.82
CA MET A 156 1.40 3.91 5.45
C MET A 156 2.49 4.00 4.38
N ALA A 157 2.95 5.20 4.06
CA ALA A 157 3.98 5.46 3.07
C ALA A 157 5.20 6.10 3.74
N GLN A 158 6.29 5.35 3.84
CA GLN A 158 7.57 5.87 4.32
C GLN A 158 8.21 6.78 3.26
N GLY A 159 8.83 7.88 3.69
CA GLY A 159 9.35 8.92 2.81
C GLY A 159 8.26 9.80 2.22
N GLY A 160 7.01 9.72 2.68
CA GLY A 160 5.95 10.61 2.23
C GLY A 160 5.88 11.86 3.10
N GLU A 161 5.83 13.05 2.50
CA GLU A 161 5.77 14.32 3.25
C GLU A 161 4.42 14.50 3.96
N HIS A 162 3.30 14.43 3.23
CA HIS A 162 1.97 14.69 3.79
C HIS A 162 0.99 13.54 3.54
N GLY A 163 0.23 13.17 4.59
CA GLY A 163 -0.85 12.18 4.48
C GLY A 163 -1.92 12.57 3.45
N GLY A 164 -2.19 13.87 3.29
CA GLY A 164 -3.15 14.41 2.32
C GLY A 164 -2.73 14.21 0.87
N THR A 165 -1.48 14.51 0.51
CA THR A 165 -0.99 14.47 -0.88
C THR A 165 -0.44 13.11 -1.30
N VAL A 166 -0.06 12.26 -0.34
CA VAL A 166 0.56 10.94 -0.61
C VAL A 166 -0.39 9.79 -0.26
N ALA A 167 -0.83 9.70 0.99
CA ALA A 167 -1.56 8.52 1.46
C ALA A 167 -3.05 8.53 1.06
N CYS A 168 -3.71 9.69 1.04
CA CYS A 168 -5.10 9.82 0.60
C CYS A 168 -5.35 9.34 -0.84
N PRO A 169 -4.62 9.79 -1.87
CA PRO A 169 -4.87 9.34 -3.24
C PRO A 169 -4.64 7.83 -3.42
N ILE A 170 -3.67 7.24 -2.70
CA ILE A 170 -3.46 5.78 -2.70
C ILE A 170 -4.68 5.07 -2.09
N ALA A 171 -5.17 5.54 -0.94
CA ALA A 171 -6.31 4.93 -0.27
C ALA A 171 -7.60 5.08 -1.09
N ALA A 172 -7.85 6.25 -1.67
CA ALA A 172 -8.97 6.49 -2.59
C ALA A 172 -8.94 5.49 -3.73
N ARG A 173 -7.76 5.28 -4.32
CA ARG A 173 -7.61 4.34 -5.43
C ARG A 173 -7.92 2.90 -5.03
N ILE A 174 -7.42 2.45 -3.88
CA ILE A 174 -7.72 1.12 -3.35
C ILE A 174 -9.22 0.98 -3.08
N MET A 175 -9.83 1.98 -2.46
CA MET A 175 -11.25 1.99 -2.10
C MET A 175 -12.15 1.98 -3.35
N GLU A 176 -11.90 2.86 -4.31
CA GLU A 176 -12.59 2.94 -5.60
C GLU A 176 -12.58 1.59 -6.31
N ARG A 177 -11.39 0.98 -6.45
CA ARG A 177 -11.25 -0.30 -7.16
C ARG A 177 -11.92 -1.44 -6.39
N SER A 178 -11.83 -1.47 -5.06
CA SER A 178 -12.49 -2.50 -4.24
C SER A 178 -14.01 -2.44 -4.37
N LEU A 179 -14.60 -1.25 -4.31
CA LEU A 179 -16.04 -1.05 -4.50
C LEU A 179 -16.47 -1.39 -5.94
N ALA A 180 -15.67 -1.02 -6.94
CA ALA A 180 -15.95 -1.38 -8.33
C ALA A 180 -15.88 -2.90 -8.59
N MET A 181 -15.04 -3.65 -7.86
CA MET A 181 -15.00 -5.12 -7.92
C MET A 181 -16.29 -5.74 -7.40
N ASP A 182 -16.83 -5.23 -6.29
CA ASP A 182 -18.10 -5.71 -5.75
C ASP A 182 -19.27 -5.52 -6.72
N GLU A 183 -19.23 -4.44 -7.49
CA GLU A 183 -20.23 -4.13 -8.51
C GLU A 183 -19.98 -4.88 -9.83
N GLY A 184 -18.91 -5.66 -9.94
CA GLY A 184 -18.51 -6.35 -11.17
C GLY A 184 -18.05 -5.40 -12.28
N LYS A 185 -17.73 -4.15 -11.96
CA LYS A 185 -17.29 -3.10 -12.91
C LYS A 185 -15.77 -3.05 -13.08
N PHE A 186 -15.02 -3.72 -12.19
CA PHE A 186 -13.58 -3.82 -12.26
C PHE A 186 -13.14 -5.26 -12.02
N ASP A 187 -12.30 -5.77 -12.92
CA ASP A 187 -11.64 -7.06 -12.77
C ASP A 187 -10.15 -6.82 -12.46
N ALA A 188 -9.71 -7.31 -11.31
CA ALA A 188 -8.36 -7.10 -10.84
C ALA A 188 -7.40 -8.06 -11.55
N GLN A 189 -6.55 -7.53 -12.43
CA GLN A 189 -5.50 -8.33 -13.04
C GLN A 189 -4.32 -8.51 -12.09
N VAL A 190 -4.10 -9.75 -11.65
CA VAL A 190 -2.92 -10.12 -10.86
C VAL A 190 -1.76 -10.39 -11.82
N ALA A 191 -0.86 -9.42 -11.95
CA ALA A 191 0.37 -9.56 -12.70
C ALA A 191 1.57 -9.63 -11.75
N TRP A 192 2.54 -10.50 -12.07
CA TRP A 192 3.84 -10.43 -11.43
C TRP A 192 4.55 -9.16 -11.93
N LEU A 193 4.94 -8.31 -10.99
CA LEU A 193 5.76 -7.15 -11.28
C LEU A 193 7.21 -7.46 -10.89
N PRO A 194 8.20 -7.10 -11.74
CA PRO A 194 9.59 -7.20 -11.35
C PRO A 194 9.83 -6.33 -10.10
N PRO A 195 10.60 -6.81 -9.11
CA PRO A 195 10.98 -5.99 -7.98
C PRO A 195 11.60 -4.67 -8.45
N ALA A 196 11.29 -3.56 -7.80
CA ALA A 196 11.95 -2.30 -8.08
C ALA A 196 13.47 -2.47 -7.87
N HIS A 197 14.24 -2.44 -8.95
CA HIS A 197 15.69 -2.66 -8.92
C HIS A 197 16.49 -1.38 -8.59
N ARG A 198 15.83 -0.23 -8.55
CA ARG A 198 16.44 1.03 -8.12
C ARG A 198 16.20 1.19 -6.64
N ALA A 199 17.27 1.38 -5.88
CA ALA A 199 17.15 1.86 -4.50
C ALA A 199 16.32 3.15 -4.55
N ASN A 200 15.27 3.25 -3.73
CA ASN A 200 14.65 4.55 -3.49
C ASN A 200 15.77 5.48 -3.02
N PRO A 201 16.08 6.59 -3.73
CA PRO A 201 17.19 7.47 -3.40
C PRO A 201 17.02 8.24 -2.06
N PHE A 202 16.14 7.79 -1.17
CA PHE A 202 15.67 8.55 0.01
C PHE A 202 15.06 9.89 -0.41
N GLN A 203 14.52 9.96 -1.63
CA GLN A 203 13.78 11.13 -2.06
C GLN A 203 12.39 11.08 -1.42
N MET A 204 12.03 12.20 -0.82
CA MET A 204 10.70 12.39 -0.26
C MET A 204 9.67 12.41 -1.39
N ILE A 205 8.60 11.66 -1.21
CA ILE A 205 7.42 11.64 -2.06
C ILE A 205 6.56 12.82 -1.60
N LYS A 206 6.49 13.86 -2.44
CA LYS A 206 5.67 15.04 -2.17
C LYS A 206 4.20 14.81 -2.46
N GLU A 207 3.92 14.03 -3.49
CA GLU A 207 2.58 13.83 -4.03
C GLU A 207 2.46 12.49 -4.77
N VAL A 208 1.27 11.91 -4.76
CA VAL A 208 0.88 10.78 -5.60
C VAL A 208 -0.36 11.12 -6.41
N SER A 209 -0.28 11.00 -7.73
CA SER A 209 -1.41 11.16 -8.65
C SER A 209 -1.56 9.93 -9.54
N PHE A 210 -2.79 9.69 -10.03
CA PHE A 210 -3.09 8.62 -10.97
C PHE A 210 -3.74 9.23 -12.22
N ARG A 211 -3.18 8.94 -13.41
CA ARG A 211 -3.60 9.57 -14.67
C ARG A 211 -5.01 9.21 -15.12
N ASP A 212 -5.50 8.06 -14.69
CA ASP A 212 -6.81 7.52 -15.04
C ASP A 212 -7.84 7.69 -13.92
N SER A 213 -7.44 8.26 -12.78
CA SER A 213 -8.38 8.64 -11.74
C SER A 213 -9.05 9.94 -12.18
N GLY A 214 -10.36 9.91 -12.42
CA GLY A 214 -11.16 11.11 -12.71
C GLY A 214 -11.33 11.99 -11.46
N ILE A 215 -10.22 12.32 -10.79
CA ILE A 215 -10.21 13.07 -9.54
C ILE A 215 -10.24 14.57 -9.85
N ASN A 216 -11.28 15.19 -9.32
CA ASN A 216 -11.50 16.64 -9.23
C ASN A 216 -10.25 17.35 -8.70
N GLU A 217 -9.67 18.23 -9.52
CA GLU A 217 -8.84 19.32 -9.05
C GLU A 217 -9.72 20.27 -8.22
N GLY A 218 -9.59 20.26 -6.89
CA GLY A 218 -10.41 21.15 -6.07
C GLY A 218 -10.29 20.98 -4.57
N SER A 219 -9.16 21.41 -4.01
CA SER A 219 -9.09 22.28 -2.82
C SER A 219 -7.62 22.45 -2.46
N GLY A 220 -7.11 23.69 -2.53
CA GLY A 220 -5.78 24.01 -2.01
C GLY A 220 -5.77 23.81 -0.50
N ASP A 221 -4.94 22.88 -0.03
CA ASP A 221 -4.70 22.66 1.39
C ASP A 221 -3.89 23.84 1.96
N GLU A 222 -4.32 24.39 3.11
CA GLU A 222 -3.57 25.41 3.86
C GLU A 222 -2.26 24.88 4.49
N GLU A 223 -1.90 23.61 4.27
CA GLU A 223 -0.55 23.10 4.58
C GLU A 223 0.48 23.49 3.50
N ASN A 224 0.05 23.97 2.33
CA ASN A 224 0.93 24.38 1.24
C ASN A 224 1.07 25.92 1.17
N ALA A 225 1.80 26.48 2.12
CA ALA A 225 2.37 27.82 1.98
C ALA A 225 3.84 27.74 1.56
N ASP A 226 4.16 26.96 0.52
CA ASP A 226 5.37 27.20 -0.26
C ASP A 226 5.17 26.76 -1.73
N THR A 227 5.39 27.69 -2.64
CA THR A 227 5.20 27.54 -4.08
C THR A 227 6.26 26.61 -4.69
N SER A 228 5.88 25.52 -5.38
CA SER A 228 6.38 25.18 -6.74
C SER A 228 6.01 23.77 -7.26
N GLN A 229 5.51 23.78 -8.50
CA GLN A 229 5.63 22.82 -9.62
C GLN A 229 5.49 21.30 -9.34
N GLY A 230 4.33 20.77 -9.71
CA GLY A 230 4.04 19.34 -9.74
C GLY A 230 4.87 18.59 -10.79
N ALA A 231 5.33 17.40 -10.43
CA ALA A 231 5.99 16.46 -11.32
C ALA A 231 5.01 15.34 -11.69
N ASP A 232 4.77 15.16 -12.99
CA ASP A 232 3.99 14.04 -13.52
C ASP A 232 4.79 12.74 -13.40
N VAL A 233 4.32 11.81 -12.56
CA VAL A 233 4.86 10.44 -12.57
C VAL A 233 4.26 9.68 -13.75
N GLN A 234 5.09 9.49 -14.77
CA GLN A 234 4.79 8.76 -15.99
C GLN A 234 5.12 7.28 -15.81
N MET A 235 4.13 6.46 -15.45
CA MET A 235 4.26 5.01 -15.59
C MET A 235 4.01 4.64 -17.06
N ALA A 236 5.10 4.52 -17.83
CA ALA A 236 5.03 4.08 -19.22
C ALA A 236 5.10 2.55 -19.32
N GLY A 237 4.31 2.03 -20.26
CA GLY A 237 4.46 0.68 -20.80
C GLY A 237 5.88 0.43 -21.35
N ALA A 238 6.15 -0.84 -21.59
CA ALA A 238 7.46 -1.39 -21.89
C ALA A 238 8.25 -0.61 -22.98
N GLY A 239 9.41 -0.08 -22.60
CA GLY A 239 10.51 0.26 -23.51
C GLY A 239 11.03 1.70 -23.40
N GLY A 240 12.25 1.87 -22.90
CA GLY A 240 13.03 3.11 -22.98
C GLY A 240 13.54 3.61 -21.62
N ASP A 241 14.84 3.85 -21.51
CA ASP A 241 15.53 4.37 -20.33
C ASP A 241 14.94 5.69 -19.80
N PRO A 242 15.08 6.00 -18.49
CA PRO A 242 14.54 7.22 -17.88
C PRO A 242 15.24 8.47 -18.44
N ASP A 243 14.44 9.44 -18.88
CA ASP A 243 14.92 10.81 -19.10
C ASP A 243 15.15 11.47 -17.73
N VAL A 244 16.42 11.68 -17.39
CA VAL A 244 16.83 12.51 -16.26
C VAL A 244 17.05 13.92 -16.81
N GLU A 245 16.28 14.89 -16.33
CA GLU A 245 16.55 16.30 -16.65
C GLU A 245 17.95 16.68 -16.12
N PRO A 246 18.84 17.24 -16.96
CA PRO A 246 20.14 17.72 -16.48
C PRO A 246 19.93 18.90 -15.53
N GLU A 247 20.60 18.84 -14.37
CA GLU A 247 20.63 19.97 -13.43
C GLU A 247 21.14 21.24 -14.13
N ALA A 248 20.47 22.36 -13.89
CA ALA A 248 20.92 23.68 -14.32
C ALA A 248 22.21 24.05 -13.58
N ASP A 249 23.15 24.69 -14.28
CA ASP A 249 24.31 25.28 -13.61
C ASP A 249 23.87 26.39 -12.62
N SER A 250 24.80 26.87 -11.79
CA SER A 250 24.55 27.92 -10.79
C SER A 250 24.09 29.27 -11.37
N ARG A 251 23.81 29.35 -12.67
CA ARG A 251 23.28 30.51 -13.40
C ARG A 251 22.04 30.17 -14.25
N GLY A 252 21.45 28.98 -14.11
CA GLY A 252 20.12 28.66 -14.64
C GLY A 252 20.05 28.34 -16.14
N LYS A 253 21.11 27.81 -16.78
CA LYS A 253 21.03 27.33 -18.18
C LYS A 253 21.27 25.83 -18.33
N VAL A 254 20.50 25.20 -19.24
CA VAL A 254 20.58 23.75 -19.56
C VAL A 254 21.11 23.56 -20.99
N ALA A 255 22.17 22.77 -21.18
CA ALA A 255 22.76 22.48 -22.49
C ALA A 255 22.16 21.21 -23.12
N ARG A 256 21.73 21.28 -24.39
CA ARG A 256 21.16 20.13 -25.13
C ARG A 256 22.27 19.25 -25.72
N ARG A 257 22.16 17.92 -25.54
CA ARG A 257 23.08 16.92 -26.10
C ARG A 257 22.54 16.36 -27.42
N ALA A 258 23.39 16.20 -28.43
CA ALA A 258 23.05 15.66 -29.74
C ALA A 258 22.86 14.12 -29.72
N ALA A 259 21.92 13.62 -30.53
CA ALA A 259 21.51 12.22 -30.60
C ALA A 259 22.54 11.30 -31.32
N VAL A 260 22.70 10.08 -30.81
CA VAL A 260 23.47 8.98 -31.44
C VAL A 260 22.47 7.91 -31.92
N PRO A 261 22.60 7.34 -33.13
CA PRO A 261 21.62 6.40 -33.66
C PRO A 261 21.75 4.99 -33.04
N ALA A 262 20.59 4.35 -32.84
CA ALA A 262 20.41 3.09 -32.11
C ALA A 262 20.91 1.85 -32.87
N ALA A 263 21.66 0.98 -32.19
CA ALA A 263 22.00 -0.36 -32.66
C ALA A 263 20.91 -1.38 -32.28
N ARG A 264 20.65 -2.32 -33.18
CA ARG A 264 19.59 -3.34 -33.11
C ARG A 264 19.92 -4.43 -32.07
N ALA A 265 19.01 -4.70 -31.14
CA ALA A 265 19.20 -5.71 -30.08
C ALA A 265 19.12 -7.16 -30.61
N MET A 266 20.03 -8.02 -30.14
CA MET A 266 19.97 -9.48 -30.32
C MET A 266 19.30 -10.15 -29.11
N PRO A 267 18.56 -11.26 -29.27
CA PRO A 267 17.87 -11.92 -28.16
C PRO A 267 18.87 -12.63 -27.23
N VAL A 268 18.80 -12.30 -25.93
CA VAL A 268 19.58 -12.96 -24.86
C VAL A 268 18.76 -14.13 -24.30
N ALA A 269 19.41 -15.29 -24.15
CA ALA A 269 18.78 -16.52 -23.66
C ALA A 269 18.30 -16.42 -22.19
N ALA A 270 17.21 -17.12 -21.89
CA ALA A 270 16.60 -17.16 -20.55
C ALA A 270 17.60 -17.66 -19.47
N PRO A 271 17.61 -17.05 -18.27
CA PRO A 271 18.50 -17.47 -17.19
C PRO A 271 18.06 -18.84 -16.64
N GLN A 272 19.05 -19.70 -16.35
CA GLN A 272 18.78 -21.03 -15.78
C GLN A 272 18.21 -20.95 -14.35
N PRO A 273 17.30 -21.85 -13.97
CA PRO A 273 16.62 -21.80 -12.68
C PRO A 273 17.59 -22.04 -11.52
N GLN A 274 17.69 -21.07 -10.62
CA GLN A 274 18.45 -21.21 -9.38
C GLN A 274 17.72 -22.12 -8.38
N ARG A 275 18.50 -22.86 -7.57
CA ARG A 275 18.01 -23.86 -6.60
C ARG A 275 17.15 -23.21 -5.51
N ASN A 276 15.94 -23.72 -5.31
CA ASN A 276 15.07 -23.30 -4.20
C ASN A 276 15.62 -23.76 -2.83
N PHE A 277 15.33 -22.96 -1.80
CA PHE A 277 15.77 -23.10 -0.40
C PHE A 277 15.70 -24.54 0.15
N PHE A 278 14.62 -25.27 -0.13
CA PHE A 278 14.44 -26.67 0.31
C PHE A 278 15.43 -27.67 -0.31
N GLN A 279 15.93 -27.43 -1.52
CA GLN A 279 16.93 -28.31 -2.17
C GLN A 279 18.33 -28.15 -1.58
N ARG A 280 18.63 -27.00 -0.94
CA ARG A 280 19.90 -26.79 -0.21
C ARG A 280 19.91 -27.52 1.14
N LEU A 281 18.75 -27.68 1.77
CA LEU A 281 18.64 -28.25 3.12
C LEU A 281 18.73 -29.80 3.15
N PHE A 282 18.25 -30.48 2.10
CA PHE A 282 18.08 -31.94 2.11
C PHE A 282 18.96 -32.74 1.13
N GLY A 283 19.97 -32.12 0.51
CA GLY A 283 21.08 -32.85 -0.10
C GLY A 283 20.76 -33.92 -1.15
N ILE A 284 19.67 -33.79 -1.93
CA ILE A 284 19.30 -34.78 -2.94
C ILE A 284 20.17 -34.61 -4.21
N LYS A 285 21.01 -35.61 -4.53
CA LYS A 285 21.77 -35.68 -5.81
C LYS A 285 20.87 -36.29 -6.91
N ARG A 286 20.81 -35.65 -8.09
CA ARG A 286 20.18 -36.23 -9.28
C ARG A 286 21.12 -37.24 -9.96
N PRO A 287 20.61 -38.33 -10.57
CA PRO A 287 21.40 -39.19 -11.45
C PRO A 287 21.77 -38.46 -12.76
N PRO A 288 22.88 -38.84 -13.43
CA PRO A 288 23.35 -38.17 -14.64
C PRO A 288 22.39 -38.37 -15.83
N ALA A 289 22.28 -37.34 -16.67
CA ALA A 289 21.42 -37.33 -17.85
C ALA A 289 21.99 -38.20 -18.99
N PRO A 290 21.13 -38.85 -19.80
CA PRO A 290 21.57 -39.64 -20.96
C PRO A 290 22.10 -38.75 -22.10
N PRO A 291 22.99 -39.27 -22.96
CA PRO A 291 23.61 -38.49 -24.04
C PRO A 291 22.61 -38.11 -25.15
N PRO A 292 22.82 -36.97 -25.83
CA PRO A 292 21.90 -36.47 -26.85
C PRO A 292 21.92 -37.30 -28.14
N PRO A 293 20.78 -37.36 -28.88
CA PRO A 293 20.69 -38.09 -30.13
C PRO A 293 21.47 -37.42 -31.28
N PRO A 294 21.93 -38.19 -32.29
CA PRO A 294 22.72 -37.66 -33.40
C PRO A 294 21.88 -36.75 -34.34
N PRO A 295 22.53 -35.80 -35.03
CA PRO A 295 21.85 -34.83 -35.89
C PRO A 295 21.25 -35.46 -37.16
N PRO A 296 20.15 -34.89 -37.70
CA PRO A 296 19.47 -35.44 -38.87
C PRO A 296 20.28 -35.25 -40.15
N SER A 297 20.26 -36.27 -41.02
CA SER A 297 20.94 -36.27 -42.31
C SER A 297 20.26 -35.31 -43.31
N ARG A 298 21.08 -34.43 -43.90
CA ARG A 298 20.64 -33.42 -44.87
C ARG A 298 20.33 -34.09 -46.21
N LYS A 299 19.04 -34.32 -46.51
CA LYS A 299 18.61 -34.68 -47.87
C LYS A 299 18.80 -33.48 -48.80
N GLN A 300 19.64 -33.63 -49.82
CA GLN A 300 19.71 -32.73 -50.97
C GLN A 300 18.36 -32.74 -51.70
N ARG A 301 17.73 -31.57 -51.84
CA ARG A 301 16.64 -31.37 -52.79
C ARG A 301 17.26 -30.98 -54.13
N ASN A 302 17.23 -31.92 -55.08
CA ASN A 302 17.43 -31.62 -56.50
C ASN A 302 16.34 -30.65 -56.97
N THR A 303 16.75 -29.54 -57.55
CA THR A 303 15.91 -28.71 -58.42
C THR A 303 15.87 -29.37 -59.79
N THR A 304 14.67 -29.56 -60.34
CA THR A 304 14.48 -29.96 -61.74
C THR A 304 13.44 -29.04 -62.36
N ARG A 305 13.90 -28.32 -63.38
CA ARG A 305 13.22 -27.47 -64.38
C ARG A 305 12.44 -26.26 -63.89
#